data_AF-A0AAV3T5R5-F1
#
_entry.id   AF-A0AAV3T5R5-F1
#
_cell.length_a   1.000
_cell.length_b   1.000
_cell.length_c   1.000
_cell.angle_alpha   90.00
_cell.angle_beta   90.00
_cell.angle_gamma   90.00
#
_symmetry.space_group_name_H-M   'P 1'
#
loop_
_entity.id
_entity.type
_entity.pdbx_description
1 polymer ?
#
loop_
_entity_poly.entity_id
_entity_poly.type
_entity_poly.pdbx_seq_one_letter_code
_entity_poly.pdbx_strand_id
1 'polypeptide(L)'
;MALPEGLPLWAYGYAAAFALVHGAVLYYLYRSTASTPSDDAADTESEATTVVCEHCGTENDLEYRFCRNCVQELSGPSGSDAGDGKPASPGIL
;
A
#
# COMPACT_ATOMS: atom_id res chain seq x y z
N MET A 1 -19.14 25.28 -41.68
CA MET A 1 -18.33 25.22 -40.45
C MET A 1 -19.13 25.94 -39.38
N ALA A 2 -19.88 25.20 -38.56
CA ALA A 2 -20.73 25.77 -37.51
C ALA A 2 -19.84 26.18 -36.34
N LEU A 3 -19.86 27.46 -35.98
CA LEU A 3 -19.27 27.94 -34.73
C LEU A 3 -20.12 27.38 -33.58
N PRO A 4 -19.54 26.88 -32.48
CA PRO A 4 -20.34 26.36 -31.38
C PRO A 4 -21.16 27.52 -30.79
N GLU A 5 -22.48 27.37 -30.80
CA GLU A 5 -23.43 28.17 -30.03
C GLU A 5 -22.82 28.45 -28.64
N GLY A 6 -22.64 29.73 -28.30
CA GLY A 6 -21.86 30.14 -27.13
C GLY A 6 -22.39 29.51 -25.84
N LEU A 7 -21.51 28.83 -25.10
CA LEU A 7 -21.86 28.23 -23.81
C LEU A 7 -22.35 29.33 -22.84
N PRO A 8 -23.33 29.05 -21.98
CA PRO A 8 -23.82 30.04 -21.03
C PRO A 8 -22.75 30.35 -19.97
N LEU A 9 -22.77 31.57 -19.41
CA LEU A 9 -21.77 32.04 -18.43
C LEU A 9 -21.60 31.12 -17.22
N TRP A 10 -22.67 30.47 -16.74
CA TRP A 10 -22.60 29.52 -15.63
C TRP A 10 -21.77 28.28 -15.98
N ALA A 11 -21.74 27.86 -17.25
CA ALA A 11 -20.97 26.70 -17.69
C ALA A 11 -19.46 26.98 -17.61
N TYR A 12 -19.05 28.20 -17.94
CA TYR A 12 -17.66 28.64 -17.73
C TYR A 12 -17.30 28.69 -16.24
N GLY A 13 -18.24 29.10 -15.39
CA GLY A 13 -18.08 29.05 -13.93
C GLY A 13 -17.79 27.63 -13.43
N TYR A 14 -18.57 26.65 -13.88
CA TYR A 14 -18.31 25.24 -13.53
C TYR A 14 -16.99 24.71 -14.11
N ALA A 15 -16.67 25.04 -15.36
CA ALA A 15 -15.40 24.64 -15.97
C ALA A 15 -14.19 25.20 -15.22
N ALA A 16 -14.25 26.48 -14.81
CA ALA A 16 -13.20 27.11 -14.01
C ALA A 16 -13.09 26.47 -12.62
N ALA A 17 -14.21 26.25 -11.92
CA ALA A 17 -14.21 25.58 -10.62
C ALA A 17 -13.62 24.16 -10.70
N PHE A 18 -14.00 23.39 -11.71
CA PHE A 18 -13.45 22.06 -11.96
C PHE A 18 -11.94 22.12 -12.16
N ALA A 19 -11.45 23.00 -13.04
CA ALA A 19 -10.03 23.17 -13.30
C ALA A 19 -9.25 23.57 -12.03
N LEU A 20 -9.80 24.49 -11.22
CA LEU A 20 -9.20 24.92 -9.96
C LEU A 20 -9.12 23.79 -8.93
N VAL A 21 -10.19 23.02 -8.77
CA VAL A 21 -10.21 21.87 -7.84
C VAL A 21 -9.17 20.84 -8.25
N HIS A 22 -9.10 20.48 -9.54
CA HIS A 22 -8.13 19.50 -10.02
C HIS A 22 -6.70 20.02 -9.93
N GLY A 23 -6.48 21.30 -10.25
CA GLY A 23 -5.19 21.96 -10.06
C GLY A 23 -4.76 21.97 -8.59
N ALA A 24 -5.68 22.23 -7.66
CA ALA A 24 -5.41 22.19 -6.22
C ALA A 24 -5.08 20.78 -5.72
N VAL A 25 -5.81 19.75 -6.18
CA VAL A 25 -5.51 18.34 -5.88
C VAL A 25 -4.13 17.97 -6.41
N LEU A 26 -3.82 18.28 -7.67
CA LEU A 26 -2.50 18.01 -8.26
C LEU A 26 -1.39 18.77 -7.53
N TYR A 27 -1.61 20.03 -7.18
CA TYR A 27 -0.66 20.83 -6.41
C TYR A 27 -0.42 20.23 -5.02
N TYR A 28 -1.48 19.79 -4.34
CA TYR A 28 -1.38 19.17 -3.03
C TYR A 28 -0.59 17.86 -3.08
N LEU A 29 -0.89 16.99 -4.04
CA LEU A 29 -0.16 15.73 -4.24
C LEU A 29 1.29 15.97 -4.64
N TYR A 30 1.55 16.94 -5.51
CA TYR A 30 2.92 17.34 -5.86
C TYR A 30 3.69 17.80 -4.62
N ARG A 31 3.07 18.67 -3.81
CA ARG A 31 3.68 19.17 -2.57
C ARG A 31 3.91 18.06 -1.55
N SER A 32 2.98 17.12 -1.38
CA SER A 32 3.18 16.00 -0.44
C SER A 32 4.34 15.12 -0.87
N THR A 33 4.52 14.89 -2.18
CA THR A 33 5.69 14.13 -2.67
C THR A 33 7.00 14.92 -2.58
N ALA A 34 6.95 16.25 -2.68
CA ALA A 34 8.10 17.11 -2.44
C ALA A 34 8.42 17.29 -0.95
N SER A 35 7.50 16.91 -0.05
CA SER A 35 7.64 17.08 1.40
C SER A 35 8.41 15.94 2.08
N THR A 36 9.49 15.48 1.47
CA THR A 36 10.60 14.87 2.23
C THR A 36 11.71 15.91 2.47
N PRO A 37 11.50 16.98 3.28
CA PRO A 37 12.63 17.53 4.00
C PRO A 37 13.05 16.46 5.01
N SER A 38 14.17 15.83 4.69
CA SER A 38 14.99 15.06 5.62
C SER A 38 15.53 16.02 6.70
N ASP A 39 14.68 16.43 7.64
CA ASP A 39 15.02 17.25 8.81
C ASP A 39 14.43 16.65 10.11
N ASP A 40 14.30 15.32 10.18
CA ASP A 40 14.13 14.60 11.44
C ASP A 40 14.97 13.32 11.41
N ALA A 41 16.26 13.47 11.68
CA ALA A 41 17.08 12.38 12.17
C ALA A 41 16.72 12.12 13.64
N ALA A 42 15.70 11.28 13.84
CA ALA A 42 15.49 10.54 15.08
C ALA A 42 15.17 9.09 14.72
N ASP A 43 16.23 8.30 14.74
CA ASP A 43 16.29 6.85 14.85
C ASP A 43 15.12 6.27 15.69
N THR A 44 14.28 5.43 15.09
CA THR A 44 13.72 4.19 15.66
C THR A 44 12.99 3.46 14.53
N GLU A 45 13.58 2.35 14.11
CA GLU A 45 12.95 1.20 13.43
C GLU A 45 11.92 1.54 12.35
N SER A 46 12.36 1.46 11.09
CA SER A 46 11.47 1.00 10.03
C SER A 46 10.92 -0.34 10.50
N GLU A 47 9.74 -0.33 11.14
CA GLU A 47 8.96 -1.53 11.40
C GLU A 47 8.99 -2.30 10.10
N ALA A 48 9.65 -3.45 10.09
CA ALA A 48 9.86 -4.20 8.86
C ALA A 48 8.48 -4.68 8.42
N THR A 49 7.80 -3.89 7.58
CA THR A 49 6.45 -4.18 7.06
C THR A 49 6.44 -5.38 6.12
N THR A 50 7.61 -5.97 5.86
CA THR A 50 7.78 -7.13 5.00
C THR A 50 8.54 -8.26 5.69
N VAL A 51 8.16 -9.50 5.34
CA VAL A 51 8.83 -10.74 5.71
C VAL A 51 9.20 -11.53 4.46
N VAL A 52 10.44 -12.03 4.43
CA VAL A 52 10.92 -12.91 3.36
C VAL A 52 10.53 -14.35 3.68
N CYS A 53 9.87 -15.01 2.75
CA CYS A 53 9.50 -16.41 2.91
C CYS A 53 10.76 -17.31 2.93
N GLU A 54 10.98 -18.03 4.03
CA GLU A 54 12.13 -18.95 4.17
C GLU A 54 12.10 -20.13 3.19
N HIS A 55 10.92 -20.48 2.67
CA HIS A 55 10.77 -21.60 1.75
C HIS A 55 11.14 -21.25 0.30
N CYS A 56 10.83 -20.04 -0.18
CA CYS A 56 11.00 -19.67 -1.59
C CYS A 56 11.66 -18.30 -1.84
N GLY A 57 12.00 -17.55 -0.78
CA GLY A 57 12.67 -16.24 -0.88
C GLY A 57 11.78 -15.09 -1.35
N THR A 58 10.48 -15.33 -1.57
CA THR A 58 9.56 -14.24 -1.97
C THR A 58 9.35 -13.29 -0.79
N GLU A 59 9.50 -11.99 -1.04
CA GLU A 59 9.10 -10.93 -0.10
C GLU A 59 7.57 -10.82 -0.04
N ASN A 60 7.02 -10.78 1.18
CA ASN A 60 5.60 -10.63 1.47
C ASN A 60 5.43 -9.51 2.51
N ASP A 61 4.23 -8.93 2.56
CA ASP A 61 3.82 -8.06 3.67
C ASP A 61 3.64 -8.86 4.98
N LEU A 62 3.84 -8.24 6.14
CA LEU A 62 3.58 -8.84 7.46
C LEU A 62 2.10 -9.21 7.67
N GLU A 63 1.17 -8.57 6.96
CA GLU A 63 -0.26 -8.90 7.02
C GLU A 63 -0.59 -10.26 6.39
N TYR A 64 0.30 -10.82 5.55
CA TYR A 64 0.07 -12.12 4.94
C TYR A 64 0.27 -13.26 5.93
N ARG A 65 -0.78 -14.07 6.13
CA ARG A 65 -0.69 -15.36 6.83
C ARG A 65 0.09 -16.42 6.05
N PHE A 66 0.03 -16.38 4.72
CA PHE A 66 0.64 -17.34 3.81
C PHE A 66 1.45 -16.63 2.73
N CYS A 67 2.55 -17.25 2.27
CA CYS A 67 3.38 -16.73 1.19
C CYS A 67 2.58 -16.59 -0.11
N ARG A 68 2.62 -15.42 -0.74
CA ARG A 68 1.90 -15.13 -1.99
C ARG A 68 2.35 -15.96 -3.20
N ASN A 69 3.51 -16.62 -3.10
CA ASN A 69 4.09 -17.40 -4.20
C ASN A 69 3.97 -18.91 -3.95
N CYS A 70 4.38 -19.40 -2.79
CA CYS A 70 4.42 -20.84 -2.50
C CYS A 70 3.37 -21.32 -1.49
N VAL A 71 2.56 -20.41 -0.93
CA VAL A 71 1.45 -20.70 0.00
C VAL A 71 1.89 -21.28 1.36
N GLN A 72 3.20 -21.34 1.64
CA GLN A 72 3.72 -21.71 2.97
C GLN A 72 3.30 -20.68 4.03
N GLU A 73 2.95 -21.11 5.24
CA GLU A 73 2.68 -20.21 6.36
C GLU A 73 3.89 -19.33 6.68
N LEU A 74 3.65 -18.04 6.96
CA LEU A 74 4.68 -17.06 7.32
C LEU A 74 4.71 -16.86 8.84
N SER A 75 5.91 -16.78 9.40
CA SER A 75 6.15 -16.50 10.82
C SER A 75 6.01 -14.99 11.11
N GLY A 76 4.81 -14.43 10.93
CA GLY A 76 4.50 -13.03 11.23
C GLY A 76 4.06 -12.82 12.69
N PRO A 77 4.14 -11.58 13.23
CA PRO A 77 3.86 -11.27 14.64
C PRO A 77 2.39 -11.45 15.08
N SER A 78 1.48 -11.83 14.19
CA SER A 78 0.07 -12.14 14.53
C SER A 78 -0.29 -13.63 14.40
N GLY A 79 0.70 -14.52 14.45
CA GLY A 79 0.48 -15.97 14.33
C GLY A 79 1.11 -16.84 15.40
N SER A 80 1.73 -16.27 16.44
CA SER A 80 2.36 -17.02 17.52
C SER A 80 1.39 -17.29 18.67
N ASP A 81 0.26 -17.93 18.38
CA ASP A 81 -0.41 -18.72 19.42
C ASP A 81 0.25 -20.09 19.43
N ALA A 82 0.97 -20.33 20.53
CA ALA A 82 1.69 -21.55 20.83
C ALA A 82 0.79 -22.79 20.72
N GLY A 83 0.88 -23.46 19.57
CA GLY A 83 0.47 -24.84 19.39
C GLY A 83 1.65 -25.78 19.59
N ASP A 84 2.28 -25.75 20.78
CA ASP A 84 3.14 -26.84 21.24
C ASP A 84 2.29 -28.12 21.30
N GLY A 85 2.54 -29.03 20.36
CA GLY A 85 1.75 -30.25 20.17
C GLY A 85 2.37 -31.26 19.21
N LYS A 86 3.66 -31.58 19.36
CA LYS A 86 4.21 -32.90 18.94
C LYS A 86 3.91 -33.87 20.09
N PRO A 87 3.48 -35.14 19.90
CA PRO A 87 3.97 -36.13 18.92
C PRO A 87 2.81 -36.93 18.25
N ALA A 88 2.92 -37.91 17.36
CA ALA A 88 3.97 -38.79 16.85
C ALA A 88 3.46 -39.35 15.50
N SER A 89 4.37 -39.84 14.67
CA SER A 89 4.05 -40.60 13.46
C SER A 89 3.42 -41.96 13.81
N PRO A 90 2.37 -42.43 13.11
CA PRO A 90 2.17 -43.85 12.89
C PRO A 90 2.77 -44.22 11.53
N GLY A 91 3.82 -45.03 11.56
CA GLY A 91 4.19 -45.81 10.38
C GLY A 91 3.02 -46.72 10.01
N ILE A 92 2.69 -46.77 8.73
CA ILE A 92 1.75 -47.75 8.18
C ILE A 92 2.50 -48.46 7.05
N LEU A 93 2.63 -49.77 7.24
CA LEU A 93 3.10 -50.75 6.26
C LEU A 93 2.17 -50.82 5.05
#